data_AF-A0A533UHA3-F1
#
_entry.id   AF-A0A533UHA3-F1
#
_cell.length_a   1.000
_cell.length_b   1.000
_cell.length_c   1.000
_cell.angle_alpha   90.00
_cell.angle_beta   90.00
_cell.angle_gamma   90.00
#
_symmetry.space_group_name_H-M   'P 1'
#
loop_
_entity.id
_entity.type
_entity.pdbx_description
1 polymer ?
#
loop_
_entity_poly.entity_id
_entity_poly.type
_entity_poly.pdbx_seq_one_letter_code
_entity_poly.pdbx_strand_id
1 'polypeptide(L)'
;MNRIKRISTEVLTLYKEKFGTDFAQNKKVLDQIAIVRSKGLKNEVAGYITTYIKREIEEQNEKEAQRIEAKESVQESEELHEEEILN
;
A
#
# COMPACT_ATOMS: atom_id res chain seq x y z
N MET A 1 -10.58 -15.16 -13.06
CA MET A 1 -9.83 -13.93 -12.70
C MET A 1 -10.57 -12.72 -13.27
N ASN A 2 -10.89 -11.70 -12.46
CA ASN A 2 -11.61 -10.51 -12.94
C ASN A 2 -10.68 -9.67 -13.86
N ARG A 3 -11.18 -9.27 -15.04
CA ARG A 3 -10.41 -8.51 -16.04
C ARG A 3 -9.84 -7.20 -15.51
N ILE A 4 -10.58 -6.48 -14.67
CA ILE A 4 -10.15 -5.23 -14.05
C ILE A 4 -8.98 -5.48 -13.12
N LYS A 5 -9.07 -6.52 -12.29
CA LYS A 5 -7.98 -6.92 -11.40
C LYS A 5 -6.72 -7.26 -12.20
N ARG A 6 -6.85 -8.07 -13.25
CA ARG A 6 -5.71 -8.45 -14.10
C ARG A 6 -5.01 -7.23 -14.71
N ILE A 7 -5.75 -6.35 -15.38
CA ILE A 7 -5.20 -5.14 -16.01
C ILE A 7 -4.56 -4.22 -14.96
N SER A 8 -5.22 -4.03 -13.83
CA SER A 8 -4.70 -3.18 -12.76
C SER A 8 -3.41 -3.75 -12.16
N THR A 9 -3.33 -5.06 -11.97
CA THR A 9 -2.11 -5.73 -11.50
C THR A 9 -0.98 -5.57 -12.50
N GLU A 10 -1.22 -5.80 -13.80
CA GLU A 10 -0.20 -5.61 -14.85
C GLU A 10 0.35 -4.17 -14.87
N VAL A 11 -0.54 -3.18 -14.78
CA VAL A 11 -0.17 -1.76 -14.73
C VAL A 11 0.63 -1.43 -13.46
N LEU A 12 0.22 -1.95 -12.31
CA LEU A 12 0.91 -1.74 -11.04
C LEU A 12 2.29 -2.42 -11.03
N THR A 13 2.45 -3.60 -11.63
CA THR A 13 3.76 -4.28 -11.69
C THR A 13 4.82 -3.44 -12.40
N LEU A 14 4.44 -2.69 -13.43
CA LEU A 14 5.38 -1.91 -14.24
C LEU A 14 5.52 -0.45 -13.78
N TYR A 15 4.47 0.14 -13.21
CA TYR A 15 4.40 1.59 -12.96
C TYR A 15 3.91 1.95 -11.56
N LYS A 16 4.11 1.07 -10.57
CA LYS A 16 3.63 1.28 -9.18
C LYS A 16 3.91 2.68 -8.64
N GLU A 17 5.13 3.17 -8.83
CA GLU A 17 5.61 4.46 -8.30
C GLU A 17 4.85 5.68 -8.85
N LYS A 18 4.20 5.55 -10.00
CA LYS A 18 3.43 6.65 -10.62
C LYS A 18 2.01 6.75 -10.08
N PHE A 19 1.53 5.73 -9.36
CA PHE A 19 0.18 5.71 -8.81
C PHE A 19 0.19 6.05 -7.32
N GLY A 20 -0.89 6.67 -6.85
CA GLY A 20 -1.06 7.08 -5.46
C GLY A 20 -2.47 6.83 -4.95
N THR A 21 -2.86 7.57 -3.93
CA THR A 21 -4.20 7.47 -3.29
C THR A 21 -5.25 8.37 -3.92
N ASP A 22 -4.87 9.27 -4.83
CA ASP A 22 -5.78 10.18 -5.53
C ASP A 22 -6.32 9.58 -6.84
N PHE A 23 -7.64 9.47 -6.92
CA PHE A 23 -8.32 8.89 -8.08
C PHE A 23 -8.12 9.72 -9.36
N ALA A 24 -8.14 11.05 -9.27
CA ALA A 24 -8.07 11.92 -10.44
C ALA A 24 -6.67 11.89 -11.07
N GLN A 25 -5.63 11.89 -10.25
CA GLN A 25 -4.24 11.68 -10.65
C GLN A 25 -4.05 10.30 -11.26
N ASN A 26 -4.53 9.24 -10.61
CA ASN A 26 -4.43 7.87 -11.12
C ASN A 26 -5.09 7.73 -12.50
N LYS A 27 -6.22 8.41 -12.74
CA LYS A 27 -6.86 8.42 -14.06
C LYS A 27 -6.01 9.12 -15.12
N LYS A 28 -5.38 10.24 -14.79
CA LYS A 28 -4.46 10.96 -15.69
C LYS A 28 -3.22 10.13 -16.02
N VAL A 29 -2.64 9.49 -15.01
CA VAL A 29 -1.49 8.59 -15.17
C VAL A 29 -1.86 7.40 -16.05
N LEU A 30 -3.05 6.81 -15.85
CA LEU A 30 -3.54 5.73 -16.69
C LEU A 30 -3.69 6.15 -18.16
N ASP A 31 -4.11 7.39 -18.42
CA ASP A 31 -4.20 7.95 -19.78
C ASP A 31 -2.84 8.16 -20.45
N GLN A 32 -1.79 8.42 -19.66
CA GLN A 32 -0.42 8.55 -20.17
C GLN A 32 0.23 7.19 -20.47
N ILE A 33 -0.14 6.15 -19.72
CA ILE A 33 0.49 4.83 -19.81
C ILE A 33 -0.25 3.90 -20.78
N ALA A 34 -1.58 4.00 -20.85
CA ALA A 34 -2.41 3.06 -21.59
C ALA A 34 -3.55 3.74 -22.36
N ILE A 35 -3.76 3.30 -23.60
CA ILE A 35 -4.89 3.75 -24.41
C ILE A 35 -6.15 2.96 -24.01
N VAL A 36 -6.89 3.48 -23.02
CA VAL A 36 -8.17 2.89 -22.59
C VAL A 36 -9.33 3.62 -23.27
N ARG A 37 -9.92 2.98 -24.29
CA ARG A 37 -11.02 3.56 -25.09
C ARG A 37 -12.31 3.77 -24.31
N SER A 38 -12.65 2.85 -23.41
CA SER A 38 -13.89 2.90 -22.64
C SER A 38 -13.71 3.71 -21.36
N LYS A 39 -14.55 4.74 -21.17
CA LYS A 39 -14.62 5.52 -19.93
C LYS A 39 -14.93 4.66 -18.70
N GLY A 40 -15.87 3.72 -18.81
CA GLY A 40 -16.27 2.83 -17.70
C GLY A 40 -15.10 1.99 -17.22
N LEU A 41 -14.53 1.19 -18.13
CA LEU A 41 -13.31 0.43 -17.90
C LEU A 41 -12.17 1.25 -17.28
N LYS A 42 -11.93 2.46 -17.79
CA LYS A 42 -10.90 3.36 -17.24
C LYS A 42 -11.17 3.72 -15.79
N ASN A 43 -12.41 4.06 -15.47
CA ASN A 43 -12.83 4.38 -14.11
C ASN A 43 -12.73 3.17 -13.17
N GLU A 44 -13.11 1.98 -13.63
CA GLU A 44 -13.02 0.75 -12.86
C GLU A 44 -11.57 0.39 -12.53
N VAL A 45 -10.66 0.49 -13.52
CA VAL A 45 -9.24 0.25 -13.33
C VAL A 45 -8.62 1.29 -12.38
N ALA A 46 -8.85 2.58 -12.63
CA ALA A 46 -8.33 3.64 -11.76
C ALA A 46 -8.89 3.52 -10.33
N GLY A 47 -10.16 3.15 -10.18
CA GLY A 47 -10.81 2.90 -8.90
C GLY A 47 -10.17 1.73 -8.16
N TYR A 48 -9.98 0.60 -8.85
CA TYR A 48 -9.33 -0.58 -8.26
C TYR A 48 -7.90 -0.27 -7.80
N ILE A 49 -7.11 0.42 -8.64
CA ILE A 49 -5.74 0.84 -8.29
C ILE A 49 -5.74 1.72 -7.03
N THR A 50 -6.66 2.69 -6.95
CA THR A 50 -6.75 3.60 -5.81
C THR A 50 -7.06 2.85 -4.51
N THR A 51 -8.06 1.96 -4.53
CA THR A 51 -8.42 1.16 -3.36
C THR A 51 -7.30 0.20 -2.97
N TYR A 52 -6.62 -0.39 -3.95
CA TYR A 52 -5.49 -1.29 -3.71
C TYR A 52 -4.34 -0.56 -2.98
N ILE A 53 -3.96 0.63 -3.45
CA ILE A 53 -2.87 1.41 -2.83
C ILE A 53 -3.24 1.88 -1.43
N LYS A 54 -4.49 2.34 -1.21
CA LYS A 54 -4.95 2.73 0.13
C LYS A 54 -4.84 1.58 1.12
N ARG A 55 -5.35 0.41 0.72
CA ARG A 55 -5.26 -0.79 1.53
C ARG A 55 -3.81 -1.21 1.81
N GLU A 56 -2.95 -1.11 0.81
CA GLU A 56 -1.53 -1.44 0.99
C GLU A 56 -0.87 -0.49 2.00
N ILE A 57 -1.16 0.81 1.94
CA ILE A 57 -0.66 1.79 2.91
C ILE A 57 -1.18 1.50 4.32
N GLU A 58 -2.47 1.20 4.48
CA GLU A 58 -3.07 0.81 5.76
C GLU A 58 -2.37 -0.43 6.34
N GLU A 59 -2.21 -1.49 5.54
CA GLU A 59 -1.51 -2.71 5.96
C GLU A 59 -0.04 -2.48 6.31
N GLN A 60 0.65 -1.53 5.65
CA GLN A 60 2.03 -1.16 5.99
C GLN A 60 2.09 -0.39 7.31
N ASN A 61 1.16 0.56 7.52
CA ASN A 61 1.10 1.33 8.76
C ASN A 61 0.79 0.44 9.97
N GLU A 62 -0.14 -0.52 9.83
CA GLU A 62 -0.44 -1.50 10.88
C GLU A 62 0.77 -2.37 11.23
N LYS A 63 1.50 -2.85 10.21
CA LYS A 63 2.73 -3.65 10.42
C LYS A 63 3.83 -2.83 11.08
N GLU A 64 3.95 -1.56 10.72
CA GLU A 64 4.95 -0.69 11.33
C GLU A 64 4.59 -0.38 12.79
N ALA A 65 3.33 -0.11 13.11
CA ALA A 65 2.87 0.05 14.49
C ALA A 65 3.18 -1.19 15.33
N GLN A 66 2.85 -2.39 14.83
CA GLN A 66 3.18 -3.65 15.51
C GLN A 66 4.68 -3.85 15.69
N ARG A 67 5.50 -3.41 14.72
CA ARG A 67 6.97 -3.48 14.84
C ARG A 67 7.52 -2.53 15.88
N ILE A 68 6.93 -1.35 16.03
CA ILE A 68 7.32 -0.38 17.06
C ILE A 68 6.96 -0.94 18.45
N GLU A 69 5.71 -1.39 18.65
CA GLU A 69 5.26 -2.01 19.90
C GLU A 69 6.12 -3.24 20.30
N ALA A 70 6.48 -4.09 19.34
CA ALA A 70 7.34 -5.24 19.59
C ALA A 70 8.78 -4.84 19.96
N LYS A 71 9.30 -3.72 19.44
CA LYS A 71 10.63 -3.22 19.84
C LYS A 71 10.61 -2.60 21.23
N GLU A 72 9.57 -1.83 21.55
CA GLU A 72 9.39 -1.20 22.86
C GLU A 72 9.28 -2.26 23.98
N SER A 73 8.51 -3.32 23.77
CA SER A 73 8.39 -4.41 24.75
C SER A 73 9.68 -5.21 24.97
N VAL A 74 10.48 -5.44 23.92
CA VAL A 74 11.80 -6.06 24.05
C VAL A 74 12.74 -5.16 24.84
N GLN A 75 12.80 -3.87 24.49
CA GLN A 75 13.62 -2.87 25.18
C GLN A 75 13.27 -2.81 26.68
N GLU A 76 11.98 -2.74 27.01
CA GLU A 76 11.50 -2.72 28.40
C GLU A 76 11.88 -3.99 29.16
N SER A 77 11.81 -5.17 28.52
CA SER A 77 12.24 -6.42 29.16
C SER A 77 13.76 -6.52 29.39
N GLU A 78 14.56 -5.96 28.49
CA GLU A 78 16.02 -5.89 28.64
C GLU A 78 16.43 -4.94 29.77
N GLU A 79 15.81 -3.77 29.85
CA GLU A 79 16.03 -2.79 30.93
C GLU A 79 15.67 -3.36 32.31
N LEU A 80 14.53 -4.05 32.43
CA LEU A 80 14.14 -4.73 33.67
C LEU A 80 15.12 -5.83 34.07
N HIS A 81 15.63 -6.60 33.10
CA HIS A 81 16.60 -7.66 33.38
C HIS A 81 17.94 -7.09 33.85
N GLU A 82 18.39 -5.97 33.27
CA GLU A 82 19.61 -5.28 33.72
C GLU A 82 19.45 -4.71 35.13
N GLU A 83 18.30 -4.11 35.48
CA GLU A 83 18.04 -3.64 36.84
C GLU A 83 18.02 -4.79 37.87
N GLU A 84 17.47 -5.96 37.51
CA GLU A 84 17.42 -7.13 38.39
C GLU A 84 18.81 -7.73 38.65
N ILE A 85 19.75 -7.62 37.70
CA ILE A 85 21.14 -8.09 37.86
C ILE A 85 21.96 -7.16 38.76
N LEU A 86 21.62 -5.86 38.83
CA LEU A 86 22.37 -4.85 39.58
C LEU A 86 22.00 -4.74 41.07
N ASN A 87 20.89 -5.34 41.50
CA ASN A 87 20.42 -5.38 42.90
C ASN A 87 20.86 -6.65 43.64
#